data_AF-A0A5Q4FUJ8-F1
#
_entry.id   AF-A0A5Q4FUJ8-F1
#
_cell.length_a   1.000
_cell.length_b   1.000
_cell.length_c   1.000
_cell.angle_alpha   90.00
_cell.angle_beta   90.00
_cell.angle_gamma   90.00
#
_symmetry.space_group_name_H-M   'P 1'
#
loop_
_entity.id
_entity.type
_entity.pdbx_description
1 polymer ?
#
loop_
_entity_poly.entity_id
_entity_poly.type
_entity_poly.pdbx_seq_one_letter_code
_entity_poly.pdbx_strand_id
1 'polypeptide(L)'
;MTERGTTALADELAESIAAGERWLLAHVDPEGVPAGDVGHSYRLPYTLVLLGRRVEAARVLAWMQREILTDDGDLAAGPMRAGFAERWSSYPLAIIAQAAWHLERYGLAHAILG
;
A
#
# COMPACT_ATOMS: atom_id res chain seq x y z
N MET A 1 -19.74 29.88 4.32
CA MET A 1 -19.93 28.45 4.04
C MET A 1 -20.91 27.94 5.10
N THR A 2 -22.12 27.59 4.71
CA THR A 2 -23.18 27.15 5.64
C THR A 2 -23.01 25.68 6.00
N GLU A 3 -23.44 25.28 7.19
CA GLU A 3 -23.33 23.92 7.74
C GLU A 3 -23.86 22.83 6.77
N ARG A 4 -24.93 23.14 6.02
CA ARG A 4 -25.48 22.29 4.95
C ARG A 4 -24.52 22.03 3.78
N GLY A 5 -23.65 22.99 3.43
CA GLY A 5 -22.65 22.82 2.39
C GLY A 5 -21.47 21.94 2.83
N THR A 6 -21.17 21.92 4.13
CA THR A 6 -20.13 21.04 4.70
C THR A 6 -20.57 19.58 4.74
N THR A 7 -21.84 19.30 5.06
CA THR A 7 -22.36 17.93 5.04
C THR A 7 -22.38 17.34 3.62
N ALA A 8 -22.82 18.09 2.62
CA ALA A 8 -22.83 17.62 1.23
C ALA A 8 -21.43 17.26 0.71
N LEU A 9 -20.41 18.09 1.02
CA LEU A 9 -19.02 17.80 0.64
C LEU A 9 -18.48 16.55 1.35
N ALA A 10 -18.84 16.34 2.62
CA ALA A 10 -18.43 15.16 3.38
C ALA A 10 -19.04 13.87 2.78
N ASP A 11 -20.30 13.93 2.36
CA ASP A 11 -20.99 12.81 1.72
C ASP A 11 -20.37 12.47 0.35
N GLU A 12 -20.09 13.48 -0.48
CA GLU A 12 -19.39 13.31 -1.76
C GLU A 12 -17.99 12.70 -1.59
N LEU A 13 -17.24 13.16 -0.57
CA LEU A 13 -15.94 12.59 -0.25
C LEU A 13 -16.05 11.13 0.19
N ALA A 14 -17.04 10.80 1.04
CA ALA A 14 -17.26 9.44 1.49
C ALA A 14 -17.63 8.50 0.33
N GLU A 15 -18.46 8.95 -0.62
CA GLU A 15 -18.81 8.19 -1.81
C GLU A 15 -17.59 7.95 -2.71
N SER A 16 -16.77 8.99 -2.91
CA SER A 16 -15.52 8.90 -3.69
C SER A 16 -14.52 7.91 -3.07
N ILE A 17 -14.35 7.96 -1.74
CA ILE A 17 -13.51 7.00 -1.00
C ILE A 17 -14.03 5.58 -1.17
N ALA A 18 -15.34 5.37 -1.00
CA ALA A 18 -15.95 4.05 -1.14
C ALA A 18 -15.84 3.50 -2.57
N ALA A 19 -15.96 4.36 -3.59
CA ALA A 19 -15.75 3.98 -4.98
C ALA A 19 -14.29 3.59 -5.26
N GLY A 20 -13.33 4.38 -4.78
CA GLY A 20 -11.90 4.08 -4.88
C GLY A 20 -11.53 2.78 -4.17
N GLU A 21 -12.06 2.55 -2.97
CA GLU A 21 -11.88 1.30 -2.23
C GLU A 21 -12.38 0.09 -3.03
N ARG A 22 -13.63 0.14 -3.53
CA ARG A 22 -14.18 -0.95 -4.35
C ARG A 22 -13.32 -1.24 -5.58
N TRP A 23 -12.83 -0.19 -6.23
CA TRP A 23 -11.95 -0.34 -7.39
C TRP A 23 -10.63 -1.01 -7.00
N LEU A 24 -9.98 -0.57 -5.92
CA LEU A 24 -8.73 -1.18 -5.45
C LEU A 24 -8.92 -2.67 -5.13
N LEU A 25 -9.98 -3.01 -4.37
CA LEU A 25 -10.26 -4.40 -3.99
C LEU A 25 -10.59 -5.30 -5.20
N ALA A 26 -11.21 -4.75 -6.25
CA ALA A 26 -11.45 -5.49 -7.49
C ALA A 26 -10.17 -5.76 -8.30
N HIS A 27 -9.08 -5.04 -8.02
CA HIS A 27 -7.79 -5.16 -8.69
C HIS A 27 -6.72 -5.81 -7.81
N VAL A 28 -7.11 -6.48 -6.73
CA VAL A 28 -6.19 -7.28 -5.90
C VAL A 28 -6.75 -8.69 -5.81
N ASP A 29 -5.94 -9.67 -6.20
CA ASP A 29 -6.36 -11.06 -6.15
C ASP A 29 -6.41 -11.60 -4.69
N PRO A 30 -6.95 -12.80 -4.46
CA PRO A 30 -7.00 -13.39 -3.12
C PRO A 30 -5.65 -13.55 -2.42
N GLU A 31 -4.55 -13.59 -3.17
CA GLU A 31 -3.19 -13.74 -2.64
C GLU A 31 -2.45 -12.42 -2.44
N GLY A 32 -3.13 -11.30 -2.70
CA GLY A 32 -2.62 -9.94 -2.51
C GLY A 32 -1.86 -9.39 -3.71
N VAL A 33 -1.92 -10.05 -4.86
CA VAL A 33 -1.24 -9.59 -6.08
C VAL A 33 -2.10 -8.52 -6.76
N PRO A 34 -1.59 -7.29 -6.93
CA PRO A 34 -2.31 -6.26 -7.66
C PRO A 34 -2.29 -6.53 -9.16
N ALA A 35 -3.41 -6.26 -9.82
CA ALA A 35 -3.49 -6.24 -11.27
C ALA A 35 -2.79 -4.99 -11.83
N GLY A 36 -2.10 -5.14 -12.96
CA GLY A 36 -1.47 -4.03 -13.68
C GLY A 36 -0.02 -3.78 -13.28
N ASP A 37 0.35 -2.50 -13.11
CA ASP A 37 1.76 -2.10 -12.92
C ASP A 37 2.25 -2.30 -11.48
N VAL A 38 3.06 -3.33 -11.31
CA VAL A 38 3.76 -3.66 -10.06
C VAL A 38 4.66 -2.52 -9.57
N GLY A 39 5.25 -1.72 -10.46
CA GLY A 39 6.20 -0.67 -10.11
C GLY A 39 5.63 0.42 -9.19
N HIS A 40 4.32 0.63 -9.24
CA HIS A 40 3.62 1.66 -8.46
C HIS A 40 2.80 1.09 -7.30
N SER A 41 2.85 -0.22 -7.08
CA SER A 41 2.00 -0.91 -6.11
C SER A 41 2.41 -0.70 -4.65
N TYR A 42 3.58 -0.11 -4.37
CA TYR A 42 4.12 0.09 -3.01
C TYR A 42 3.22 0.90 -2.05
N ARG A 43 2.28 1.70 -2.56
CA ARG A 43 1.31 2.45 -1.74
C ARG A 43 0.16 1.59 -1.25
N LEU A 44 -0.15 0.51 -1.97
CA LEU A 44 -1.36 -0.27 -1.79
C LEU A 44 -1.54 -0.82 -0.36
N PRO A 45 -0.56 -1.45 0.29
CA PRO A 45 -0.78 -2.00 1.64
C PRO A 45 -1.04 -0.88 2.66
N TYR A 46 -0.39 0.28 2.52
CA TYR A 46 -0.62 1.42 3.39
C TYR A 46 -2.00 2.04 3.16
N THR A 47 -2.41 2.22 1.91
CA THR A 47 -3.77 2.69 1.57
C THR A 47 -4.85 1.78 2.15
N LEU A 48 -4.71 0.46 2.01
CA LEU A 48 -5.68 -0.51 2.53
C LEU A 48 -5.75 -0.49 4.07
N VAL A 49 -4.61 -0.29 4.74
CA VAL A 49 -4.58 -0.05 6.19
C VAL A 49 -5.40 1.18 6.57
N LEU A 50 -5.21 2.31 5.87
CA LEU A 50 -5.93 3.55 6.16
C LEU A 50 -7.44 3.44 5.93
N LEU A 51 -7.87 2.55 5.02
CA LEU A 51 -9.27 2.22 4.77
C LEU A 51 -9.84 1.18 5.76
N GLY A 52 -9.04 0.67 6.70
CA GLY A 52 -9.46 -0.36 7.65
C GLY A 52 -9.47 -1.79 7.08
N ARG A 53 -9.01 -2.00 5.85
CA ARG A 53 -8.92 -3.30 5.16
C ARG A 53 -7.67 -4.09 5.56
N ARG A 54 -7.60 -4.43 6.84
CA ARG A 54 -6.40 -5.05 7.44
C ARG A 54 -6.04 -6.42 6.83
N VAL A 55 -7.02 -7.24 6.46
CA VAL A 55 -6.78 -8.58 5.89
C VAL A 55 -6.19 -8.47 4.50
N GLU A 56 -6.78 -7.63 3.66
CA GLU A 56 -6.33 -7.37 2.29
C GLU A 56 -4.98 -6.69 2.28
N ALA A 57 -4.76 -5.71 3.17
CA ALA A 57 -3.46 -5.09 3.35
C ALA A 57 -2.38 -6.11 3.75
N ALA A 58 -2.70 -7.03 4.66
CA ALA A 58 -1.78 -8.09 5.08
C ALA A 58 -1.45 -9.08 3.96
N ARG A 59 -2.41 -9.39 3.07
CA ARG A 59 -2.17 -10.21 1.88
C ARG A 59 -1.23 -9.52 0.90
N VAL A 60 -1.49 -8.24 0.59
CA VAL A 60 -0.60 -7.44 -0.28
C VAL A 60 0.80 -7.34 0.31
N LEU A 61 0.92 -7.07 1.61
CA LEU A 61 2.23 -7.00 2.27
C LEU A 61 2.95 -8.35 2.26
N ALA A 62 2.22 -9.47 2.43
CA ALA A 62 2.79 -10.81 2.32
C ALA A 62 3.27 -11.13 0.90
N TRP A 63 2.55 -10.69 -0.14
CA TRP A 63 3.02 -10.78 -1.52
C TRP A 63 4.29 -9.95 -1.74
N MET A 64 4.31 -8.70 -1.26
CA MET A 64 5.50 -7.86 -1.38
C MET A 64 6.72 -8.49 -0.68
N GLN A 65 6.52 -9.10 0.48
CA GLN A 65 7.60 -9.79 1.18
C GLN A 65 8.15 -10.99 0.38
N ARG A 66 7.32 -11.69 -0.40
CA ARG A 66 7.76 -12.83 -1.21
C ARG A 66 8.42 -12.42 -2.53
N GLU A 67 7.92 -11.37 -3.18
CA GLU A 67 8.24 -11.08 -4.59
C GLU A 67 8.96 -9.73 -4.81
N ILE A 68 8.80 -8.78 -3.88
CA ILE A 68 9.22 -7.39 -4.06
C ILE A 68 10.39 -7.02 -3.14
N LEU A 69 10.50 -7.65 -1.98
CA LEU A 69 11.52 -7.36 -0.99
C LEU A 69 12.58 -8.47 -0.95
N THR A 70 13.80 -8.09 -0.64
CA THR A 70 14.85 -9.03 -0.20
C THR A 70 14.63 -9.40 1.27
N ASP A 71 15.31 -10.45 1.74
CA ASP A 71 15.28 -10.85 3.15
C ASP A 71 15.79 -9.73 4.09
N ASP A 72 16.68 -8.87 3.58
CA ASP A 72 17.22 -7.71 4.29
C ASP A 72 16.32 -6.46 4.18
N GLY A 73 15.12 -6.56 3.57
CA GLY A 73 14.16 -5.47 3.51
C GLY A 73 14.39 -4.40 2.43
N ASP A 74 15.34 -4.57 1.51
CA ASP A 74 15.48 -3.71 0.32
C ASP A 74 14.56 -4.22 -0.82
N LEU A 75 14.38 -3.44 -1.88
CA LEU A 75 13.69 -3.85 -3.09
C LEU A 75 14.51 -4.89 -3.85
N ALA A 76 13.92 -6.07 -4.07
CA ALA A 76 14.46 -7.11 -4.95
C ALA A 76 14.50 -6.63 -6.42
N ALA A 77 15.35 -7.26 -7.23
CA ALA A 77 15.45 -6.94 -8.66
C ALA A 77 14.09 -7.18 -9.35
N GLY A 78 13.59 -6.17 -10.06
CA GLY A 78 12.29 -6.24 -10.71
C GLY A 78 11.75 -4.86 -11.10
N PRO A 79 10.50 -4.79 -11.60
CA PRO A 79 9.90 -3.55 -12.09
C PRO A 79 9.90 -2.42 -11.06
N MET A 80 9.64 -2.75 -9.78
CA MET A 80 9.68 -1.75 -8.70
C MET A 80 11.10 -1.22 -8.50
N ARG A 81 12.11 -2.09 -8.33
CA ARG A 81 13.51 -1.64 -8.19
C ARG A 81 13.98 -0.85 -9.40
N ALA A 82 13.60 -1.24 -10.61
CA ALA A 82 13.99 -0.55 -11.84
C ALA A 82 13.51 0.92 -11.85
N GLY A 83 12.29 1.19 -11.37
CA GLY A 83 11.76 2.55 -11.24
C GLY A 83 12.49 3.44 -10.22
N PHE A 84 13.27 2.84 -9.32
CA PHE A 84 14.00 3.55 -8.25
C PHE A 84 15.51 3.25 -8.27
N ALA A 85 16.03 2.68 -9.35
CA ALA A 85 17.42 2.22 -9.44
C ALA A 85 18.43 3.37 -9.38
N GLU A 86 18.05 4.54 -9.89
CA GLU A 86 18.93 5.72 -9.93
C GLU A 86 18.71 6.68 -8.75
N ARG A 87 17.50 6.70 -8.14
CA ARG A 87 17.15 7.59 -7.01
C ARG A 87 15.98 7.03 -6.17
N TRP A 88 16.03 7.34 -4.87
CA TRP A 88 14.88 7.34 -3.93
C TRP A 88 14.18 6.00 -3.66
N SER A 89 14.89 4.86 -3.64
CA SER A 89 14.31 3.60 -3.13
C SER A 89 13.82 3.71 -1.68
N SER A 90 14.36 4.64 -0.90
CA SER A 90 13.87 4.96 0.45
C SER A 90 12.41 5.41 0.49
N TYR A 91 11.87 5.98 -0.60
CA TYR A 91 10.49 6.44 -0.65
C TYR A 91 9.46 5.28 -0.68
N PRO A 92 9.49 4.33 -1.63
CA PRO A 92 8.60 3.17 -1.58
C PRO A 92 8.83 2.32 -0.34
N LEU A 93 10.08 2.14 0.09
CA LEU A 93 10.42 1.38 1.29
C LEU A 93 9.81 1.98 2.56
N ALA A 94 9.89 3.31 2.74
CA ALA A 94 9.26 3.97 3.88
C ALA A 94 7.73 3.75 3.91
N ILE A 95 7.07 3.78 2.77
CA ILE A 95 5.61 3.57 2.68
C ILE A 95 5.24 2.12 3.02
N ILE A 96 6.02 1.15 2.53
CA ILE A 96 5.83 -0.27 2.85
C ILE A 96 6.06 -0.51 4.35
N ALA A 97 7.10 0.11 4.93
CA ALA A 97 7.38 0.02 6.36
C ALA A 97 6.26 0.61 7.23
N GLN A 98 5.62 1.71 6.80
CA GLN A 98 4.44 2.25 7.49
C GLN A 98 3.30 1.24 7.52
N ALA A 99 3.01 0.58 6.38
CA ALA A 99 2.01 -0.48 6.36
C ALA A 99 2.38 -1.65 7.30
N ALA A 100 3.65 -2.05 7.32
CA ALA A 100 4.14 -3.10 8.22
C ALA A 100 3.96 -2.73 9.70
N TRP A 101 4.23 -1.47 10.08
CA TRP A 101 3.99 -0.96 11.43
C TRP A 101 2.51 -1.05 11.83
N HIS A 102 1.60 -0.58 10.96
CA HIS A 102 0.16 -0.62 11.24
C HIS A 102 -0.43 -2.04 11.29
N LEU A 103 0.21 -3.00 10.62
CA LEU A 103 -0.17 -4.42 10.61
C LEU A 103 0.61 -5.26 11.64
N GLU A 104 1.36 -4.61 12.53
CA GLU A 104 2.10 -5.25 13.62
C GLU A 104 3.17 -6.24 13.12
N ARG A 105 3.66 -6.04 11.88
CA ARG A 105 4.75 -6.79 11.26
C ARG A 105 6.09 -6.12 11.58
N TYR A 106 6.38 -5.96 12.86
CA TYR A 106 7.52 -5.14 13.32
C TYR A 106 8.88 -5.66 12.86
N GLY A 107 9.05 -6.99 12.73
CA GLY A 107 10.29 -7.56 12.19
C GLY A 107 10.55 -7.12 10.74
N LEU A 108 9.51 -7.09 9.91
CA LEU A 108 9.61 -6.60 8.54
C LEU A 108 9.84 -5.08 8.50
N ALA A 109 9.13 -4.32 9.34
CA ALA A 109 9.33 -2.88 9.44
C ALA A 109 10.77 -2.54 9.87
N HIS A 110 11.35 -3.34 10.76
CA HIS A 110 12.74 -3.21 11.18
C HIS A 110 13.72 -3.57 10.07
N ALA A 111 13.50 -4.66 9.32
CA ALA A 111 14.36 -5.02 8.19
C ALA A 111 14.40 -3.89 7.13
N ILE A 112 13.28 -3.21 6.89
CA ILE A 112 13.21 -2.13 5.88
C ILE A 112 13.87 -0.81 6.36
N LEU A 113 13.80 -0.49 7.66
CA LEU A 113 14.19 0.81 8.20
C LEU A 113 15.48 0.80 9.05
N GLY A 114 16.00 -0.38 9.39
CA GLY A 114 17.18 -0.59 10.23
C GLY A 114 18.46 -0.56 9.41
#